data_AF-S5ZI48-F1
#
_entry.id   AF-S5ZI48-F1
#
_cell.length_a   1.000
_cell.length_b   1.000
_cell.length_c   1.000
_cell.angle_alpha   90.00
_cell.angle_beta   90.00
_cell.angle_gamma   90.00
#
_symmetry.space_group_name_H-M   'P 1'
#
loop_
_entity.id
_entity.type
_entity.pdbx_description
1 polymer ?
#
loop_
_entity_poly.entity_id
_entity_poly.type
_entity_poly.pdbx_seq_one_letter_code
_entity_poly.pdbx_strand_id
1 'polypeptide(L)'
;MKLPKRYVFWFIIASLSALFGEVAIGATLYPFFSPWGILVILPLYGLHTLVLASIVYRFGRPRFETLYLAGVIFGLYEAYITKIIWNPDWESPIQVGGISILELLVVVFFWHPFMSFMMAVGTAELLTSRRKLLPDFVLKRPLLFAMILGALESSNSQSPLHSFLSLASTLTVVLLLIWWWRKQYEGENLDDLLPTLRELRVLIPLLLVYYIALGLGIKRESIPGLGPQAFVWFLYALTGFLLYRALRKSKGVEGEQTAAPR
;
A
#
# COMPACT_ATOMS: atom_id res chain seq x y z
N MET A 1 -2.72 -28.12 13.50
CA MET A 1 -1.59 -27.56 12.73
C MET A 1 -1.52 -26.06 13.06
N LYS A 2 -0.46 -25.57 13.71
CA LYS A 2 -0.35 -24.12 14.00
C LYS A 2 0.00 -23.41 12.69
N LEU A 3 -0.85 -22.47 12.24
CA LEU A 3 -0.51 -21.61 11.12
C LEU A 3 0.79 -20.86 11.44
N PRO A 4 1.78 -20.82 10.53
CA PRO A 4 3.00 -20.05 10.75
C PRO A 4 2.68 -18.58 11.00
N LYS A 5 3.18 -18.02 12.11
CA LYS A 5 2.92 -16.62 12.53
C LYS A 5 3.12 -15.60 11.42
N ARG A 6 4.12 -15.81 10.56
CA ARG A 6 4.43 -14.93 9.42
C ARG A 6 3.28 -14.82 8.43
N TYR A 7 2.61 -15.92 8.09
CA TYR A 7 1.48 -15.88 7.15
C TYR A 7 0.23 -15.21 7.75
N VAL A 8 -0.01 -15.40 9.05
CA VAL A 8 -1.06 -14.65 9.76
C VAL A 8 -0.77 -13.15 9.70
N PHE A 9 0.49 -12.77 9.94
CA PHE A 9 0.92 -11.38 9.85
C PHE A 9 0.82 -10.81 8.44
N TRP A 10 1.17 -11.58 7.41
CA TRP A 10 1.05 -11.18 6.02
C TRP A 10 -0.40 -10.90 5.64
N PHE A 11 -1.34 -11.68 6.17
CA PHE A 11 -2.75 -11.43 5.99
C PHE A 11 -3.20 -10.15 6.72
N ILE A 12 -2.68 -9.87 7.92
CA ILE A 12 -2.95 -8.62 8.64
C ILE A 12 -2.46 -7.40 7.85
N ILE A 13 -1.22 -7.42 7.35
CA ILE A 13 -0.68 -6.26 6.62
C ILE A 13 -1.39 -6.04 5.28
N ALA A 14 -1.79 -7.12 4.60
CA ALA A 14 -2.65 -7.06 3.41
C ALA A 14 -4.02 -6.44 3.72
N SER A 15 -4.63 -6.88 4.83
CA SER A 15 -5.91 -6.37 5.32
C SER A 15 -5.85 -4.88 5.68
N LEU A 16 -4.78 -4.44 6.34
CA LEU A 16 -4.55 -3.02 6.64
C LEU A 16 -4.37 -2.20 5.36
N SER A 17 -3.60 -2.71 4.41
CA SER A 17 -3.36 -2.04 3.13
C SER A 17 -4.66 -1.86 2.32
N ALA A 18 -5.50 -2.90 2.25
CA ALA A 18 -6.82 -2.82 1.62
C ALA A 18 -7.80 -1.91 2.40
N LEU A 19 -7.81 -1.96 3.73
CA LEU A 19 -8.64 -1.09 4.56
C LEU A 19 -8.35 0.39 4.27
N PHE A 20 -7.08 0.78 4.33
CA PHE A 20 -6.70 2.18 4.11
C PHE A 20 -6.76 2.60 2.65
N GLY A 21 -6.47 1.70 1.71
CA GLY A 21 -6.45 2.00 0.28
C GLY A 21 -7.82 2.02 -0.39
N GLU A 22 -8.69 1.08 -0.04
CA GLU A 22 -9.95 0.86 -0.75
C GLU A 22 -11.15 1.25 0.09
N VAL A 23 -11.27 0.64 1.28
CA VAL A 23 -12.47 0.75 2.10
C VAL A 23 -12.61 2.17 2.65
N ALA A 24 -11.52 2.80 3.06
CA ALA A 24 -11.51 4.14 3.64
C ALA A 24 -11.94 5.27 2.68
N ILE A 25 -12.06 4.99 1.38
CA ILE A 25 -12.62 5.92 0.37
C ILE A 25 -13.82 5.33 -0.36
N GLY A 26 -14.34 4.19 0.08
CA GLY A 26 -15.46 3.53 -0.60
C GLY A 26 -15.15 3.07 -2.03
N ALA A 27 -13.87 2.89 -2.40
CA ALA A 27 -13.48 2.47 -3.74
C ALA A 27 -13.85 1.00 -4.01
N THR A 28 -13.56 0.11 -3.04
CA THR A 28 -14.08 -1.25 -3.03
C THR A 28 -14.74 -1.55 -1.69
N LEU A 29 -16.01 -1.94 -1.74
CA LEU A 29 -16.77 -2.37 -0.56
C LEU A 29 -16.59 -3.88 -0.31
N TYR A 30 -16.66 -4.27 0.96
CA TYR A 30 -16.66 -5.67 1.41
C TYR A 30 -15.47 -6.52 0.90
N PRO A 31 -14.21 -6.12 1.15
CA PRO A 31 -13.03 -6.85 0.65
C PRO A 31 -12.93 -8.30 1.19
N PHE A 32 -13.53 -8.60 2.34
CA PHE A 32 -13.54 -9.96 2.92
C PHE A 32 -14.75 -10.80 2.53
N PHE A 33 -15.76 -10.22 1.91
CA PHE A 33 -17.05 -10.87 1.66
C PHE A 33 -17.46 -10.83 0.18
N SER A 34 -16.52 -10.48 -0.70
CA SER A 34 -16.72 -10.50 -2.15
C SER A 34 -15.62 -11.33 -2.83
N PRO A 35 -15.93 -12.04 -3.93
CA PRO A 35 -14.90 -12.74 -4.71
C PRO A 35 -13.80 -11.80 -5.21
N TRP A 36 -14.18 -10.59 -5.64
CA TRP A 36 -13.23 -9.55 -6.06
C TRP A 36 -12.32 -9.11 -4.91
N GLY A 37 -12.88 -8.87 -3.73
CA GLY A 37 -12.12 -8.52 -2.54
C GLY A 37 -11.08 -9.58 -2.18
N ILE A 38 -11.49 -10.85 -2.17
CA ILE A 38 -10.65 -11.99 -1.75
C ILE A 38 -9.60 -12.36 -2.79
N LEU A 39 -9.97 -12.34 -4.07
CA LEU A 39 -9.09 -12.83 -5.15
C LEU A 39 -8.29 -11.72 -5.82
N VAL A 40 -8.70 -10.46 -5.70
CA VAL A 40 -8.04 -9.33 -6.38
C VAL A 40 -7.52 -8.32 -5.38
N ILE A 41 -8.38 -7.71 -4.58
CA ILE A 41 -7.97 -6.58 -3.72
C ILE A 41 -6.97 -7.04 -2.64
N LEU A 42 -7.34 -8.00 -1.80
CA LEU A 42 -6.48 -8.44 -0.70
C LEU A 42 -5.12 -8.96 -1.20
N PRO A 43 -5.05 -9.82 -2.24
CA PRO A 43 -3.77 -10.26 -2.77
C PRO A 43 -2.98 -9.13 -3.43
N LEU A 44 -3.61 -8.26 -4.22
CA LEU A 44 -2.92 -7.18 -4.92
C LEU A 44 -2.26 -6.21 -3.95
N TYR A 45 -3.01 -5.75 -2.96
CA TYR A 45 -2.53 -4.84 -1.92
C TYR A 45 -1.51 -5.51 -1.00
N GLY A 46 -1.77 -6.77 -0.63
CA GLY A 46 -0.87 -7.59 0.17
C GLY A 46 0.48 -7.81 -0.50
N LEU A 47 0.49 -8.23 -1.78
CA LEU A 47 1.71 -8.50 -2.53
C LEU A 47 2.55 -7.24 -2.71
N HIS A 48 1.95 -6.11 -3.10
CA HIS A 48 2.66 -4.84 -3.17
C HIS A 48 3.30 -4.49 -1.84
N THR A 49 2.51 -4.52 -0.75
CA THR A 49 3.00 -4.12 0.58
C THR A 49 4.12 -5.04 1.05
N LEU A 50 3.94 -6.37 0.92
CA LEU A 50 4.93 -7.36 1.35
C LEU A 50 6.24 -7.24 0.57
N VAL A 51 6.17 -7.10 -0.76
CA VAL A 51 7.37 -6.96 -1.60
C VAL A 51 8.10 -5.66 -1.28
N LEU A 52 7.39 -4.53 -1.31
CA LEU A 52 8.00 -3.20 -1.16
C LEU A 52 8.50 -2.95 0.26
N ALA A 53 7.75 -3.36 1.29
CA ALA A 53 8.24 -3.29 2.67
C ALA A 53 9.48 -4.18 2.84
N SER A 54 9.47 -5.42 2.33
CA SER A 54 10.67 -6.27 2.42
C SER A 54 11.90 -5.65 1.74
N ILE A 55 11.72 -4.97 0.61
CA ILE A 55 12.81 -4.25 -0.06
C ILE A 55 13.34 -3.13 0.84
N VAL A 56 12.47 -2.29 1.39
CA VAL A 56 12.88 -1.17 2.26
C VAL A 56 13.64 -1.68 3.48
N TYR A 57 13.10 -2.67 4.19
CA TYR A 57 13.67 -3.18 5.43
C TYR A 57 14.96 -3.99 5.24
N ARG A 58 15.13 -4.66 4.10
CA ARG A 58 16.35 -5.45 3.82
C ARG A 58 17.48 -4.59 3.23
N PHE A 59 17.13 -3.61 2.41
CA PHE A 59 18.11 -2.83 1.65
C PHE A 59 18.35 -1.43 2.20
N GLY A 60 17.58 -0.96 3.18
CA GLY A 60 17.75 0.32 3.85
C GLY A 60 17.14 0.34 5.25
N ARG A 61 16.70 1.51 5.70
CA ARG A 61 15.89 1.68 6.91
C ARG A 61 14.52 2.22 6.58
N PRO A 62 13.46 1.85 7.32
CA PRO A 62 12.12 2.34 7.10
C PRO A 62 11.96 3.77 7.62
N ARG A 63 12.33 4.75 6.79
CA ARG A 63 12.10 6.18 7.02
C ARG A 63 10.95 6.67 6.16
N PHE A 64 10.44 7.86 6.46
CA PHE A 64 9.39 8.50 5.68
C PHE A 64 9.73 8.50 4.18
N GLU A 65 10.94 8.91 3.80
CA GLU A 65 11.35 9.05 2.41
C GLU A 65 11.40 7.69 1.68
N THR A 66 11.98 6.67 2.31
CA THR A 66 12.09 5.34 1.71
C THR A 66 10.73 4.65 1.60
N LEU A 67 9.85 4.85 2.60
CA LEU A 67 8.51 4.27 2.58
C LEU A 67 7.62 5.00 1.59
N TYR A 68 7.71 6.33 1.52
CA TYR A 68 6.98 7.13 0.55
C TYR A 68 7.36 6.77 -0.89
N LEU A 69 8.66 6.71 -1.22
CA LEU A 69 9.12 6.34 -2.56
C LEU A 69 8.74 4.90 -2.95
N ALA A 70 8.82 3.96 -2.00
CA ALA A 70 8.30 2.61 -2.22
C ALA A 70 6.78 2.62 -2.45
N GLY A 71 6.05 3.45 -1.69
CA GLY A 71 4.64 3.69 -1.88
C GLY A 71 4.27 4.34 -3.22
N VAL A 72 5.13 5.19 -3.80
CA VAL A 72 4.93 5.73 -5.17
C VAL A 72 5.05 4.62 -6.21
N ILE A 73 5.99 3.68 -6.03
CA ILE A 73 6.08 2.48 -6.88
C ILE A 73 4.82 1.63 -6.75
N PHE A 74 4.25 1.52 -5.53
CA PHE A 74 2.92 0.95 -5.33
C PHE A 74 1.92 1.71 -6.19
N GLY A 75 1.69 3.01 -5.94
CA GLY A 75 0.67 3.78 -6.65
C GLY A 75 0.76 3.75 -8.17
N LEU A 76 1.96 3.63 -8.75
CA LEU A 76 2.14 3.52 -10.20
C LEU A 76 1.47 2.28 -10.82
N TYR A 77 1.08 1.25 -10.04
CA TYR A 77 0.32 0.11 -10.56
C TYR A 77 -0.99 0.54 -11.22
N GLU A 78 -1.59 1.63 -10.76
CA GLU A 78 -2.86 2.20 -11.24
C GLU A 78 -2.80 2.55 -12.73
N ALA A 79 -1.61 2.87 -13.22
CA ALA A 79 -1.35 2.96 -14.65
C ALA A 79 -1.76 1.67 -15.37
N TYR A 80 -1.25 0.52 -14.94
CA TYR A 80 -1.38 -0.70 -15.73
C TYR A 80 -2.54 -1.59 -15.30
N ILE A 81 -3.08 -1.47 -14.09
CA ILE A 81 -4.18 -2.33 -13.62
C ILE A 81 -5.53 -1.65 -13.83
N THR A 82 -5.78 -0.50 -13.20
CA THR A 82 -7.08 0.20 -13.26
C THR A 82 -7.19 1.13 -14.46
N LYS A 83 -6.04 1.62 -14.98
CA LYS A 83 -5.91 2.59 -16.07
C LYS A 83 -6.46 3.97 -15.70
N ILE A 84 -6.64 4.26 -14.41
CA ILE A 84 -7.31 5.50 -13.96
C ILE A 84 -6.55 6.77 -14.37
N ILE A 85 -5.22 6.71 -14.48
CA ILE A 85 -4.41 7.86 -14.91
C ILE A 85 -4.43 8.07 -16.43
N TRP A 86 -4.91 7.11 -17.22
CA TRP A 86 -5.05 7.24 -18.67
C TRP A 86 -6.49 7.58 -19.06
N ASN A 87 -7.43 6.88 -18.44
CA ASN A 87 -8.85 6.94 -18.74
C ASN A 87 -9.63 6.82 -17.41
N PRO A 88 -9.74 7.92 -16.66
CA PRO A 88 -10.47 7.94 -15.40
C PRO A 88 -11.96 7.66 -15.62
N ASP A 89 -12.60 7.05 -14.63
CA ASP A 89 -14.05 6.76 -14.66
C ASP A 89 -14.94 8.00 -14.52
N TRP A 90 -14.34 9.13 -14.19
CA TRP A 90 -14.99 10.43 -14.03
C TRP A 90 -14.34 11.46 -14.96
N GLU A 91 -15.05 12.56 -15.20
CA GLU A 91 -14.50 13.67 -15.97
C GLU A 91 -13.23 14.19 -15.29
N SER A 92 -12.09 14.01 -15.95
CA SER A 92 -10.85 14.61 -15.48
C SER A 92 -10.78 16.06 -15.94
N PRO A 93 -10.64 17.00 -14.99
CA PRO A 93 -10.58 18.41 -15.34
C PRO A 93 -9.27 18.76 -16.08
N ILE A 94 -8.21 17.95 -15.93
CA ILE A 94 -6.87 18.27 -16.47
C ILE A 94 -6.19 17.00 -17.00
N GLN A 95 -6.14 16.88 -18.33
CA GLN A 95 -5.34 15.89 -19.02
C GLN A 95 -4.21 16.56 -19.82
N VAL A 96 -2.97 16.11 -19.62
CA VAL A 96 -1.79 16.60 -20.34
C VAL A 96 -1.07 15.42 -20.96
N GLY A 97 -0.93 15.42 -22.28
CA GLY A 97 -0.21 14.37 -23.01
C GLY A 97 -0.75 12.97 -22.74
N GLY A 98 -2.08 12.80 -22.60
CA GLY A 98 -2.73 11.52 -22.31
C GLY A 98 -2.60 11.05 -20.85
N ILE A 99 -2.17 11.93 -19.94
CA ILE A 99 -2.08 11.68 -18.50
C ILE A 99 -3.10 12.54 -17.78
N SER A 100 -3.90 11.91 -16.94
CA SER A 100 -4.79 12.58 -16.00
C SER A 100 -4.00 13.09 -14.80
N ILE A 101 -3.80 14.42 -14.72
CA ILE A 101 -2.86 15.03 -13.78
C ILE A 101 -3.38 14.93 -12.35
N LEU A 102 -4.69 15.13 -12.13
CA LEU A 102 -5.28 15.06 -10.80
C LEU A 102 -5.14 13.65 -10.22
N GLU A 103 -5.45 12.62 -11.00
CA GLU A 103 -5.35 11.22 -10.62
C GLU A 103 -3.90 10.82 -10.40
N LEU A 104 -2.97 11.31 -11.23
CA LEU A 104 -1.54 11.11 -10.97
C LEU A 104 -1.13 11.70 -9.61
N LEU A 105 -1.51 12.95 -9.31
CA LEU A 105 -1.16 13.60 -8.05
C LEU A 105 -1.83 12.94 -6.84
N VAL A 106 -3.12 12.65 -6.94
CA VAL A 106 -3.91 12.12 -5.83
C VAL A 106 -3.68 10.64 -5.67
N VAL A 107 -3.83 9.83 -6.71
CA VAL A 107 -3.81 8.37 -6.60
C VAL A 107 -2.37 7.85 -6.51
N VAL A 108 -1.48 8.31 -7.40
CA VAL A 108 -0.09 7.80 -7.49
C VAL A 108 0.84 8.47 -6.48
N PHE A 109 0.74 9.77 -6.25
CA PHE A 109 1.66 10.49 -5.37
C PHE A 109 1.14 10.71 -3.94
N PHE A 110 -0.14 10.49 -3.66
CA PHE A 110 -0.69 10.69 -2.31
C PHE A 110 -1.35 9.44 -1.75
N TRP A 111 -2.46 9.00 -2.35
CA TRP A 111 -3.36 8.00 -1.80
C TRP A 111 -2.68 6.65 -1.62
N HIS A 112 -2.20 6.00 -2.68
CA HIS A 112 -1.54 4.70 -2.50
C HIS A 112 -0.23 4.76 -1.72
N PRO A 113 0.66 5.75 -1.94
CA PRO A 113 1.88 5.85 -1.14
C PRO A 113 1.59 6.01 0.35
N PHE A 114 0.68 6.91 0.68
CA PHE A 114 0.41 7.27 2.06
C PHE A 114 -0.59 6.32 2.71
N MET A 115 -1.77 6.17 2.14
CA MET A 115 -2.87 5.39 2.71
C MET A 115 -2.65 3.89 2.51
N SER A 116 -2.45 3.42 1.29
CA SER A 116 -2.35 1.97 1.06
C SER A 116 -1.06 1.37 1.62
N PHE A 117 0.06 2.09 1.50
CA PHE A 117 1.36 1.55 1.88
C PHE A 117 1.86 2.04 3.24
N MET A 118 2.10 3.35 3.42
CA MET A 118 2.69 3.88 4.66
C MET A 118 1.80 3.66 5.89
N MET A 119 0.50 3.91 5.80
CA MET A 119 -0.44 3.69 6.91
C MET A 119 -0.51 2.21 7.29
N ALA A 120 -0.47 1.31 6.31
CA ALA A 120 -0.46 -0.13 6.55
C ALA A 120 0.83 -0.57 7.25
N VAL A 121 1.99 -0.23 6.71
CA VAL A 121 3.31 -0.56 7.29
C VAL A 121 3.49 0.10 8.65
N GLY A 122 3.11 1.36 8.81
CA GLY A 122 3.24 2.08 10.08
C GLY A 122 2.29 1.57 11.16
N THR A 123 1.06 1.20 10.82
CA THR A 123 0.15 0.50 11.75
C THR A 123 0.71 -0.87 12.14
N ALA A 124 1.28 -1.59 11.18
CA ALA A 124 1.92 -2.88 11.42
C ALA A 124 3.16 -2.76 12.32
N GLU A 125 3.94 -1.69 12.19
CA GLU A 125 5.03 -1.35 13.12
C GLU A 125 4.55 -1.05 14.52
N LEU A 126 3.48 -0.24 14.68
CA LEU A 126 2.91 0.04 15.98
C LEU A 126 2.40 -1.23 16.68
N LEU A 127 1.91 -2.20 15.91
CA LEU A 127 1.44 -3.49 16.40
C LEU A 127 2.60 -4.41 16.84
N THR A 128 3.77 -4.29 16.24
CA THR A 128 4.91 -5.22 16.39
C THR A 128 6.06 -4.56 17.16
N SER A 129 6.98 -3.90 16.45
CA SER A 129 8.19 -3.28 17.01
C SER A 129 7.92 -1.96 17.77
N ARG A 130 6.66 -1.50 17.83
CA ARG A 130 6.20 -0.27 18.49
C ARG A 130 6.90 1.01 17.99
N ARG A 131 7.51 0.96 16.80
CA ARG A 131 8.13 2.13 16.16
C ARG A 131 7.04 3.07 15.64
N LYS A 132 7.19 4.36 15.93
CA LYS A 132 6.28 5.41 15.44
C LYS A 132 6.76 5.89 14.07
N LEU A 133 6.44 5.14 13.02
CA LEU A 133 6.74 5.52 11.64
C LEU A 133 5.66 6.40 11.00
N LEU A 134 4.44 6.39 11.56
CA LEU A 134 3.35 7.23 11.08
C LEU A 134 3.60 8.70 11.47
N PRO A 135 3.17 9.67 10.63
CA PRO A 135 3.27 11.07 10.97
C PRO A 135 2.53 11.42 12.26
N ASP A 136 3.08 12.37 13.01
CA ASP A 136 2.53 12.83 14.29
C ASP A 136 1.07 13.29 14.21
N PHE A 137 0.65 13.91 13.10
CA PHE A 137 -0.73 14.37 12.97
C PHE A 137 -1.75 13.23 12.97
N VAL A 138 -1.38 12.07 12.41
CA VAL A 138 -2.20 10.85 12.44
C VAL A 138 -2.28 10.32 13.88
N LEU A 139 -1.13 10.24 14.56
CA LEU A 139 -1.03 9.67 15.91
C LEU A 139 -1.63 10.56 17.00
N LYS A 140 -1.52 11.89 16.86
CA LYS A 140 -2.03 12.86 17.84
C LYS A 140 -3.51 13.15 17.66
N ARG A 141 -4.07 12.94 16.46
CA ARG A 141 -5.47 13.25 16.15
C ARG A 141 -6.18 12.10 15.42
N PRO A 142 -6.18 10.87 15.98
CA PRO A 142 -6.72 9.70 15.31
C PRO A 142 -8.24 9.82 15.04
N LEU A 143 -8.99 10.48 15.91
CA LEU A 143 -10.43 10.71 15.71
C LEU A 143 -10.70 11.67 14.56
N LEU A 144 -9.94 12.76 14.45
CA LEU A 144 -10.07 13.69 13.32
C LEU A 144 -9.74 12.99 12.01
N PHE A 145 -8.67 12.19 12.00
CA PHE A 145 -8.30 11.39 10.84
C PHE A 145 -9.40 10.40 10.45
N ALA A 146 -9.97 9.68 11.42
CA ALA A 146 -11.09 8.77 11.18
C ALA A 146 -12.35 9.49 10.66
N MET A 147 -12.66 10.69 11.18
CA MET A 147 -13.78 11.50 10.68
C MET A 147 -13.57 11.94 9.23
N ILE A 148 -12.34 12.34 8.86
CA ILE A 148 -12.01 12.70 7.47
C ILE A 148 -12.19 11.50 6.54
N LEU A 149 -11.70 10.32 6.94
CA LEU A 149 -11.89 9.10 6.14
C LEU A 149 -13.37 8.72 6.01
N GLY A 150 -14.15 8.81 7.10
CA GLY A 150 -15.59 8.54 7.04
C GLY A 150 -16.34 9.53 6.13
N ALA A 151 -15.93 10.80 6.12
CA ALA A 151 -16.50 11.80 5.21
C ALA A 151 -16.15 11.49 3.74
N LEU A 152 -14.89 11.14 3.46
CA LEU A 152 -14.46 10.75 2.11
C LEU A 152 -15.19 9.50 1.62
N GLU A 153 -15.24 8.47 2.45
CA GLU A 153 -15.96 7.22 2.16
C GLU A 153 -17.44 7.48 1.87
N SER A 154 -18.12 8.23 2.73
CA SER A 154 -19.52 8.59 2.52
C SER A 154 -19.75 9.39 1.24
N SER A 155 -18.78 10.22 0.82
CA SER A 155 -18.90 11.04 -0.40
C SER A 155 -18.78 10.23 -1.70
N ASN A 156 -18.06 9.11 -1.66
CA ASN A 156 -17.89 8.21 -2.81
C ASN A 156 -18.90 7.07 -2.84
N SER A 157 -19.64 6.85 -1.74
CA SER A 157 -20.61 5.77 -1.64
C SER A 157 -21.92 6.10 -2.35
N GLN A 158 -22.42 5.15 -3.14
CA GLN A 158 -23.78 5.25 -3.72
C GLN A 158 -24.87 5.03 -2.66
N SER A 159 -24.52 4.41 -1.51
CA SER A 159 -25.45 4.12 -0.42
C SER A 159 -24.76 4.24 0.93
N PRO A 160 -25.20 5.18 1.80
CA PRO A 160 -24.64 5.36 3.13
C PRO A 160 -24.69 4.08 3.98
N LEU A 161 -25.74 3.27 3.82
CA LEU A 161 -25.89 2.02 4.56
C LEU A 161 -24.84 0.99 4.11
N HIS A 162 -24.64 0.81 2.81
CA HIS A 162 -23.64 -0.13 2.30
C HIS A 162 -22.23 0.29 2.68
N SER A 163 -21.95 1.58 2.64
CA SER A 163 -20.70 2.14 3.10
C SER A 163 -20.43 1.83 4.57
N PHE A 164 -21.37 2.21 5.44
CA PHE A 164 -21.28 1.93 6.87
C PHE A 164 -21.08 0.43 7.16
N LEU A 165 -21.87 -0.44 6.53
CA LEU A 165 -21.77 -1.89 6.73
C LEU A 165 -20.44 -2.47 6.20
N SER A 166 -19.93 -1.94 5.08
CA SER A 166 -18.63 -2.33 4.52
C SER A 166 -17.50 -1.95 5.46
N LEU A 167 -17.48 -0.70 5.95
CA LEU A 167 -16.49 -0.24 6.90
C LEU A 167 -16.58 -1.01 8.23
N ALA A 168 -17.78 -1.17 8.79
CA ALA A 168 -17.99 -1.87 10.05
C ALA A 168 -17.56 -3.34 9.97
N SER A 169 -17.94 -4.05 8.90
CA SER A 169 -17.55 -5.46 8.70
C SER A 169 -16.04 -5.61 8.48
N THR A 170 -15.43 -4.72 7.69
CA THR A 170 -13.97 -4.70 7.46
C THR A 170 -13.21 -4.42 8.75
N LEU A 171 -13.59 -3.38 9.51
CA LEU A 171 -12.99 -3.07 10.80
C LEU A 171 -13.15 -4.21 11.79
N THR A 172 -14.30 -4.86 11.83
CA THR A 172 -14.53 -6.02 12.71
C THR A 172 -13.52 -7.13 12.40
N VAL A 173 -13.34 -7.50 11.13
CA VAL A 173 -12.35 -8.51 10.73
C VAL A 173 -10.93 -8.08 11.11
N VAL A 174 -10.52 -6.86 10.77
CA VAL A 174 -9.18 -6.35 11.07
C VAL A 174 -8.91 -6.29 12.57
N LEU A 175 -9.86 -5.81 13.37
CA LEU A 175 -9.72 -5.72 14.82
C LEU A 175 -9.67 -7.10 15.47
N LEU A 176 -10.44 -8.08 14.98
CA LEU A 176 -10.36 -9.47 15.45
C LEU A 176 -9.00 -10.09 15.14
N LEU A 177 -8.46 -9.85 13.94
CA LEU A 177 -7.12 -10.31 13.57
C LEU A 177 -6.04 -9.67 14.45
N ILE A 178 -6.11 -8.36 14.69
CA ILE A 178 -5.19 -7.63 15.56
C ILE A 178 -5.28 -8.12 17.01
N TRP A 179 -6.50 -8.31 17.51
CA TRP A 179 -6.72 -8.84 18.86
C TRP A 179 -6.13 -10.25 19.00
N TRP A 180 -6.38 -11.11 18.01
CA TRP A 180 -5.84 -12.47 17.98
C TRP A 180 -4.30 -12.45 17.92
N TRP A 181 -3.73 -11.58 17.09
CA TRP A 181 -2.29 -11.37 17.00
C TRP A 181 -1.68 -10.99 18.34
N ARG A 182 -2.21 -9.96 19.00
CA ARG A 182 -1.72 -9.49 20.30
C ARG A 182 -1.78 -10.59 21.37
N LYS A 183 -2.81 -11.43 21.36
CA LYS A 183 -2.96 -12.52 22.33
C LYS A 183 -1.91 -13.63 22.16
N GLN A 184 -1.40 -13.85 20.94
CA GLN A 184 -0.57 -15.02 20.62
C GLN A 184 0.90 -14.68 20.33
N TYR A 185 1.18 -13.48 19.82
CA TYR A 185 2.45 -13.14 19.19
C TYR A 185 2.94 -11.74 19.60
N GLU A 186 2.62 -11.29 20.82
CA GLU A 186 3.15 -10.02 21.33
C GLU A 186 4.68 -10.07 21.45
N GLY A 187 5.35 -8.95 21.11
CA GLY A 187 6.80 -8.80 21.22
C GLY A 187 7.62 -9.13 19.96
N GLU A 188 6.97 -9.56 18.88
CA GLU A 188 7.62 -9.79 17.59
C GLU A 188 8.00 -8.46 16.90
N ASN A 189 9.13 -8.44 16.18
CA ASN A 189 9.55 -7.30 15.36
C ASN A 189 9.06 -7.45 13.92
N LEU A 190 8.75 -6.33 13.26
CA LEU A 190 8.30 -6.36 11.87
C LEU A 190 9.33 -7.01 10.92
N ASP A 191 10.60 -6.72 11.14
CA ASP A 191 11.74 -7.16 10.30
C ASP A 191 11.78 -8.69 10.17
N ASP A 192 11.45 -9.41 11.24
CA ASP A 192 11.45 -10.87 11.33
C ASP A 192 10.21 -11.50 10.67
N LEU A 193 9.14 -10.71 10.56
CA LEU A 193 7.86 -11.16 10.01
C LEU A 193 7.80 -10.98 8.48
N LEU A 194 8.51 -10.00 7.93
CA LEU A 194 8.52 -9.71 6.50
C LEU A 194 9.12 -10.86 5.65
N PRO A 195 8.68 -11.04 4.39
CA PRO A 195 9.22 -12.03 3.46
C PRO A 195 10.74 -12.02 3.35
N THR A 196 11.35 -13.20 3.37
CA THR A 196 12.78 -13.44 3.10
C THR A 196 13.10 -13.25 1.63
N LEU A 197 14.38 -13.12 1.30
CA LEU A 197 14.83 -13.07 -0.10
C LEU A 197 14.39 -14.31 -0.91
N ARG A 198 14.26 -15.47 -0.27
CA ARG A 198 13.76 -16.69 -0.92
C ARG A 198 12.27 -16.59 -1.23
N GLU A 199 11.48 -16.08 -0.29
CA GLU A 199 10.03 -15.88 -0.50
C GLU A 199 9.76 -14.76 -1.51
N LEU A 200 10.59 -13.72 -1.54
CA LEU A 200 10.49 -12.67 -2.57
C LEU A 200 10.67 -13.21 -3.99
N ARG A 201 11.45 -14.27 -4.19
CA ARG A 201 11.55 -14.95 -5.50
C ARG A 201 10.24 -15.57 -5.96
N VAL A 202 9.27 -15.77 -5.06
CA VAL A 202 7.93 -16.27 -5.37
C VAL A 202 6.93 -15.11 -5.43
N LEU A 203 6.97 -14.20 -4.44
CA LEU A 203 6.02 -13.09 -4.34
C LEU A 203 6.17 -12.09 -5.49
N ILE A 204 7.39 -11.83 -5.98
CA ILE A 204 7.61 -10.90 -7.10
C ILE A 204 7.00 -11.46 -8.40
N PRO A 205 7.31 -12.69 -8.84
CA PRO A 205 6.63 -13.28 -10.00
C PRO A 205 5.11 -13.32 -9.85
N LEU A 206 4.60 -13.64 -8.66
CA LEU A 206 3.16 -13.64 -8.40
C LEU A 206 2.55 -12.24 -8.58
N LEU A 207 3.21 -11.20 -8.07
CA LEU A 207 2.80 -9.81 -8.30
C LEU A 207 2.82 -9.46 -9.79
N LEU A 208 3.86 -9.86 -10.52
CA LEU A 208 3.93 -9.65 -11.98
C LEU A 208 2.81 -10.36 -12.73
N VAL A 209 2.43 -11.58 -12.31
CA VAL A 209 1.27 -12.28 -12.86
C VAL A 209 -0.01 -11.47 -12.65
N TYR A 210 -0.20 -10.84 -11.48
CA TYR A 210 -1.33 -9.93 -11.25
C TYR A 210 -1.30 -8.73 -12.19
N TYR A 211 -0.14 -8.09 -12.37
CA TYR A 211 0.00 -6.99 -13.35
C TYR A 211 -0.38 -7.41 -14.76
N ILE A 212 0.05 -8.59 -15.20
CA ILE A 212 -0.27 -9.08 -16.56
C ILE A 212 -1.74 -9.46 -16.65
N ALA A 213 -2.25 -10.27 -15.72
CA ALA A 213 -3.62 -10.78 -15.76
C ALA A 213 -4.65 -9.66 -15.65
N LEU A 214 -4.51 -8.76 -14.68
CA LEU A 214 -5.41 -7.62 -14.50
C LEU A 214 -5.13 -6.53 -15.54
N GLY A 215 -3.87 -6.38 -15.95
CA GLY A 215 -3.48 -5.45 -16.99
C GLY A 215 -4.12 -5.73 -18.34
N LEU A 216 -4.20 -7.02 -18.71
CA LEU A 216 -4.85 -7.45 -19.95
C LEU A 216 -6.35 -7.69 -19.79
N GLY A 217 -6.83 -7.95 -18.56
CA GLY A 217 -8.22 -8.30 -18.28
C GLY A 217 -9.14 -7.11 -17.98
N ILE A 218 -8.61 -6.00 -17.45
CA ILE A 218 -9.41 -4.82 -17.06
C ILE A 218 -9.13 -3.67 -18.04
N LYS A 219 -10.16 -3.15 -18.71
CA LYS A 219 -10.08 -1.95 -19.57
C LYS A 219 -8.85 -1.91 -20.47
N ARG A 220 -8.60 -3.00 -21.20
CA ARG A 220 -7.41 -3.16 -22.03
C ARG A 220 -7.30 -2.08 -23.10
N GLU A 221 -8.45 -1.66 -23.62
CA GLU A 221 -8.62 -0.59 -24.59
C GLU A 221 -8.15 0.79 -24.08
N SER A 222 -8.08 0.98 -22.77
CA SER A 222 -7.61 2.21 -22.13
C SER A 222 -6.09 2.31 -22.05
N ILE A 223 -5.34 1.32 -22.55
CA ILE A 223 -3.87 1.40 -22.62
C ILE A 223 -3.50 2.38 -23.75
N PRO A 224 -2.81 3.50 -23.43
CA PRO A 224 -2.56 4.54 -24.42
C PRO A 224 -1.40 4.18 -25.36
N GLY A 225 -1.10 5.05 -26.32
CA GLY A 225 0.09 4.93 -27.17
C GLY A 225 1.41 5.06 -26.40
N LEU A 226 2.53 5.03 -27.12
CA LEU A 226 3.87 4.98 -26.51
C LEU A 226 4.23 6.23 -25.70
N GLY A 227 3.75 7.42 -26.06
CA GLY A 227 4.09 8.67 -25.36
C GLY A 227 3.69 8.66 -23.88
N PRO A 228 2.40 8.51 -23.55
CA PRO A 228 1.94 8.42 -22.15
C PRO A 228 2.57 7.24 -21.39
N GLN A 229 2.77 6.09 -22.05
CA GLN A 229 3.46 4.94 -21.45
C GLN A 229 4.92 5.26 -21.09
N ALA A 230 5.66 5.91 -21.98
CA ALA A 230 7.04 6.31 -21.77
C ALA A 230 7.17 7.29 -20.58
N PHE A 231 6.19 8.17 -20.39
CA PHE A 231 6.13 9.04 -19.22
C PHE A 231 6.02 8.23 -17.92
N VAL A 232 5.14 7.23 -17.84
CA VAL A 232 5.04 6.38 -16.64
C VAL A 232 6.26 5.49 -16.45
N TRP A 233 6.88 4.98 -17.52
CA TRP A 233 8.15 4.26 -17.42
C TRP A 233 9.26 5.16 -16.86
N PHE A 234 9.29 6.42 -17.28
CA PHE A 234 10.19 7.41 -16.70
C PHE A 234 9.91 7.62 -15.20
N LEU A 235 8.64 7.72 -14.78
CA LEU A 235 8.30 7.82 -13.36
C LEU A 235 8.71 6.58 -12.55
N TYR A 236 8.53 5.37 -13.08
CA TYR A 236 9.04 4.14 -12.47
C TYR A 236 10.57 4.18 -12.33
N ALA A 237 11.29 4.55 -13.39
CA ALA A 237 12.74 4.62 -13.40
C ALA A 237 13.28 5.68 -12.42
N LEU A 238 12.70 6.88 -12.44
CA LEU A 238 13.05 7.98 -11.55
C LEU A 238 12.80 7.61 -10.09
N THR A 239 11.60 7.11 -9.77
CA THR A 239 11.25 6.73 -8.40
C THR A 239 12.11 5.57 -7.91
N GLY A 240 12.35 4.56 -8.76
CA GLY A 240 13.26 3.46 -8.46
C GLY A 240 14.69 3.92 -8.18
N PHE A 241 15.21 4.84 -8.99
CA PHE A 241 16.53 5.44 -8.78
C PHE A 241 16.61 6.25 -7.46
N LEU A 242 15.61 7.07 -7.18
CA LEU A 242 15.52 7.84 -5.95
C LEU A 242 15.42 6.92 -4.72
N LEU A 243 14.61 5.86 -4.81
CA LEU A 243 14.50 4.86 -3.75
C LEU A 243 15.84 4.16 -3.52
N TYR A 244 16.51 3.71 -4.58
CA TYR A 244 17.85 3.10 -4.49
C TYR A 244 18.85 4.02 -3.76
N ARG A 245 18.90 5.31 -4.13
CA ARG A 245 19.78 6.28 -3.46
C ARG A 245 19.40 6.50 -2.00
N ALA A 246 18.10 6.62 -1.70
CA ALA A 246 17.60 6.79 -0.34
C ALA A 246 17.94 5.59 0.55
N LEU A 247 17.77 4.37 0.03
CA LEU A 247 18.13 3.13 0.73
C LEU A 247 19.64 3.07 1.02
N ARG A 248 20.50 3.37 0.04
CA ARG A 248 21.96 3.42 0.24
C ARG A 248 22.37 4.47 1.27
N LYS A 249 21.81 5.68 1.18
CA LYS A 249 22.07 6.75 2.15
C LYS A 249 21.65 6.34 3.56
N SER A 250 20.49 5.68 3.70
CA SER A 250 19.98 5.26 5.01
C SER A 250 20.86 4.23 5.72
N LYS A 251 21.61 3.40 4.97
CA LYS A 251 22.61 2.47 5.52
C LYS A 251 23.92 3.15 5.91
N GLY A 252 24.41 4.07 5.07
CA GLY A 252 25.70 4.75 5.29
C GLY A 252 25.74 5.56 6.59
N VAL A 253 24.63 6.20 6.97
CA VAL A 253 24.52 7.03 8.19
C VAL A 253 24.71 6.22 9.49
N GLU A 254 24.52 4.88 9.50
CA GLU A 254 24.84 4.06 10.69
C GLU A 254 26.33 3.83 10.85
N GLY A 255 27.04 3.57 9.75
CA GLY A 255 28.46 3.24 9.78
C GLY A 255 29.30 4.39 10.34
N GLU A 256 28.87 5.63 10.12
CA GLU A 256 29.51 6.82 10.70
C GLU A 256 29.13 7.03 12.17
N GLN A 257 27.91 6.69 12.59
CA GLN A 257 27.46 6.85 13.99
C GLN A 257 28.01 5.76 14.93
N THR A 258 28.31 4.56 14.44
CA THR A 258 28.99 3.51 15.22
C THR A 258 30.52 3.64 15.21
N ALA A 259 31.09 4.41 14.28
CA ALA A 259 32.54 4.67 14.21
C ALA A 259 32.98 5.93 14.99
N ALA A 260 32.05 6.74 15.49
CA ALA A 260 32.37 7.84 16.39
C ALA A 260 32.73 7.29 17.78
N PRO A 261 33.94 7.58 18.33
CA PRO A 261 34.28 7.17 19.68
C PRO A 261 33.36 7.86 20.69
N ARG A 262 32.83 7.08 21.63
CA ARG A 262 32.11 7.60 22.81
C ARG A 262 33.07 8.25 23.79
#